data_AF-A0A0F8M166-F1
#
_entry.id   AF-A0A0F8M166-F1
#
_cell.length_a   1.000
_cell.length_b   1.000
_cell.length_c   1.000
_cell.angle_alpha   90.00
_cell.angle_beta   90.00
_cell.angle_gamma   90.00
#
_symmetry.space_group_name_H-M   'P 1'
#
loop_
_entity.id
_entity.type
_entity.pdbx_description
1 polymer ?
#
loop_
_entity_poly.entity_id
_entity_poly.type
_entity_poly.pdbx_seq_one_letter_code
_entity_poly.pdbx_strand_id
1 'polypeptide(L)'
;MNKNGFFATITALLILCSAALPAQAAFPKNFDISENYYTVYGGPDINATLVGDNEYSRGDTVTLNINMMNKGAITGFKSEKDADFGEYVDIMLQQAEMQYEAQATTAVGILATLKSDNEYVKVKSGPQEAGTLKQGKQSSSPTKFTVEINKNTPAGTYPLTLDLSYMYQHNVQLSGDDFDNNIGLVRNKEVGIWYENQTQTQTIEIKVKEEPYFEVTNVTGELYPDQGGMLYVTYKNTGEKPAKDATVRLSASDPFSTTDDQAYLGTLGPGKTAVAIFDIDVDEDATAKLYSLNSEILYEDVNGHDQISDSVKINVEVLPAQKRLPGYQFGAGIAFMALAAFFVIFRKKQQQK
;
A
#
# COMPACT_ATOMS: atom_id res chain seq x y z
N MET A 1 -34.57 -40.71 -17.99
CA MET A 1 -35.14 -40.45 -16.64
C MET A 1 -34.18 -39.51 -15.93
N ASN A 2 -34.63 -38.27 -15.75
CA ASN A 2 -33.83 -37.11 -15.36
C ASN A 2 -33.29 -37.20 -13.93
N LYS A 3 -32.01 -36.85 -13.77
CA LYS A 3 -31.45 -36.28 -12.54
C LYS A 3 -31.12 -34.82 -12.85
N ASN A 4 -31.94 -33.89 -12.40
CA ASN A 4 -31.62 -32.47 -12.41
C ASN A 4 -31.53 -31.99 -10.96
N GLY A 5 -30.30 -31.69 -10.53
CA GLY A 5 -30.03 -30.94 -9.31
C GLY A 5 -30.34 -29.46 -9.54
N PHE A 6 -31.05 -28.86 -8.58
CA PHE A 6 -31.29 -27.42 -8.56
C PHE A 6 -30.09 -26.74 -7.88
N PHE A 7 -29.30 -26.00 -8.66
CA PHE A 7 -28.36 -25.01 -8.16
C PHE A 7 -29.14 -23.73 -7.83
N ALA A 8 -29.14 -23.30 -6.58
CA ALA A 8 -29.62 -21.98 -6.20
C ALA A 8 -28.47 -20.97 -6.42
N THR A 9 -28.60 -20.15 -7.46
CA THR A 9 -27.72 -18.99 -7.71
C THR A 9 -28.08 -17.87 -6.73
N ILE A 10 -27.14 -17.50 -5.86
CA ILE A 10 -27.23 -16.27 -5.05
C ILE A 10 -26.71 -15.13 -5.92
N THR A 11 -27.61 -14.28 -6.39
CA THR A 11 -27.26 -13.05 -7.11
C THR A 11 -27.09 -11.93 -6.08
N ALA A 12 -25.85 -11.54 -5.79
CA ALA A 12 -25.55 -10.37 -4.96
C ALA A 12 -25.80 -9.10 -5.79
N LEU A 13 -26.80 -8.30 -5.40
CA LEU A 13 -27.10 -7.02 -6.02
C LEU A 13 -26.39 -5.91 -5.24
N LEU A 14 -25.34 -5.33 -5.84
CA LEU A 14 -24.59 -4.19 -5.32
C LEU A 14 -25.42 -2.91 -5.58
N ILE A 15 -26.01 -2.33 -4.54
CA ILE A 15 -26.75 -1.06 -4.65
C ILE A 15 -25.80 0.08 -4.33
N LEU A 16 -25.55 0.93 -5.34
CA LEU A 16 -24.84 2.20 -5.23
C LEU A 16 -25.63 3.16 -4.34
N CYS A 17 -24.95 3.69 -3.32
CA CYS A 17 -25.51 4.54 -2.27
C CYS A 17 -25.73 5.98 -2.80
N SER A 18 -26.97 6.42 -2.92
CA SER A 18 -27.33 7.83 -3.01
C SER A 18 -27.75 8.32 -1.62
N ALA A 19 -27.20 9.46 -1.20
CA ALA A 19 -27.48 10.06 0.11
C ALA A 19 -28.97 10.47 0.22
N ALA A 20 -29.78 9.59 0.80
CA ALA A 20 -31.10 9.90 1.31
C ALA A 20 -30.99 10.16 2.82
N LEU A 21 -31.74 11.16 3.30
CA LEU A 21 -32.04 11.33 4.73
C LEU A 21 -32.43 9.97 5.34
N PRO A 22 -32.11 9.67 6.62
CA PRO A 22 -32.47 8.40 7.23
C PRO A 22 -33.99 8.29 7.23
N ALA A 23 -34.54 7.58 6.24
CA ALA A 23 -35.89 7.09 6.30
C ALA A 23 -35.94 6.21 7.56
N GLN A 24 -36.79 6.58 8.51
CA GLN A 24 -37.08 5.72 9.65
C GLN A 24 -37.39 4.34 9.08
N ALA A 25 -36.55 3.35 9.42
CA ALA A 25 -36.65 2.02 8.84
C ALA A 25 -38.08 1.53 9.08
N ALA A 26 -38.85 1.35 8.01
CA ALA A 26 -40.21 0.87 8.12
C ALA A 26 -40.19 -0.52 8.76
N PHE A 27 -41.09 -0.77 9.71
CA PHE A 27 -41.22 -2.10 10.31
C PHE A 27 -41.33 -3.17 9.22
N PRO A 28 -40.68 -4.34 9.39
CA PRO A 28 -40.93 -5.46 8.50
C PRO A 28 -42.44 -5.74 8.44
N LYS A 29 -42.99 -6.00 7.25
CA LYS A 29 -44.44 -6.15 7.05
C LYS A 29 -45.13 -7.21 7.91
N ASN A 30 -44.35 -8.10 8.53
CA ASN A 30 -44.82 -9.21 9.35
C ASN A 30 -44.36 -9.08 10.82
N PHE A 31 -43.98 -7.88 11.25
CA PHE A 31 -43.54 -7.62 12.62
C PHE A 31 -44.62 -6.83 13.36
N ASP A 32 -45.23 -7.44 14.37
CA ASP A 32 -46.20 -6.80 15.25
C ASP A 32 -45.57 -6.61 16.64
N ILE A 33 -45.11 -5.39 16.92
CA ILE A 33 -44.45 -5.04 18.19
C ILE A 33 -45.35 -5.27 19.42
N SER A 34 -46.67 -5.39 19.26
CA SER A 34 -47.61 -5.59 20.37
C SER A 34 -47.57 -7.01 20.94
N GLU A 35 -47.05 -7.97 20.19
CA GLU A 35 -46.90 -9.37 20.59
C GLU A 35 -45.47 -9.70 21.04
N ASN A 36 -44.62 -8.68 21.20
CA ASN A 36 -43.23 -8.82 21.62
C ASN A 36 -43.16 -9.11 23.13
N TYR A 37 -42.49 -10.17 23.54
CA TYR A 37 -42.35 -10.52 24.97
C TYR A 37 -41.15 -9.82 25.61
N TYR A 38 -40.04 -9.70 24.89
CA TYR A 38 -38.79 -9.13 25.39
C TYR A 38 -38.15 -8.16 24.43
N THR A 39 -37.54 -7.12 24.99
CA THR A 39 -36.59 -6.28 24.27
C THR A 39 -35.22 -6.40 24.94
N VAL A 40 -34.22 -6.83 24.17
CA VAL A 40 -32.82 -6.83 24.63
C VAL A 40 -32.11 -5.55 24.19
N TYR A 41 -31.36 -4.97 25.14
CA TYR A 41 -30.46 -3.85 24.87
C TYR A 41 -29.03 -4.35 24.74
N GLY A 42 -28.30 -3.77 23.80
CA GLY A 42 -26.94 -4.17 23.45
C GLY A 42 -26.86 -4.61 21.99
N GLY A 43 -25.67 -4.99 21.57
CA GLY A 43 -25.42 -5.37 20.19
C GLY A 43 -23.98 -5.82 20.01
N PRO A 44 -23.60 -6.17 18.78
CA PRO A 44 -22.21 -6.50 18.48
C PRO A 44 -21.32 -5.26 18.63
N ASP A 45 -20.08 -5.50 19.06
CA ASP A 45 -19.02 -4.49 19.08
C ASP A 45 -17.74 -5.19 18.62
N ILE A 46 -17.32 -4.92 17.39
CA ILE A 46 -16.23 -5.64 16.76
C ILE A 46 -14.94 -4.89 17.02
N ASN A 47 -14.02 -5.50 17.75
CA ASN A 47 -12.69 -4.99 17.97
C ASN A 47 -11.71 -5.64 16.99
N ALA A 48 -11.03 -4.84 16.18
CA ALA A 48 -10.01 -5.28 15.23
C ALA A 48 -8.61 -5.08 15.82
N THR A 49 -7.70 -6.00 15.49
CA THR A 49 -6.29 -5.96 15.94
C THR A 49 -5.38 -6.42 14.81
N LEU A 50 -4.29 -5.69 14.59
CA LEU A 50 -3.25 -6.11 13.66
C LEU A 50 -2.46 -7.27 14.27
N VAL A 51 -2.20 -8.30 13.47
CA VAL A 51 -1.41 -9.48 13.84
C VAL A 51 -0.07 -9.43 13.12
N GLY A 52 1.01 -9.57 13.88
CA GLY A 52 2.39 -9.54 13.37
C GLY A 52 3.00 -8.15 13.48
N ASP A 53 3.98 -7.89 12.61
CA ASP A 53 4.70 -6.63 12.60
C ASP A 53 3.81 -5.48 12.11
N ASN A 54 4.02 -4.30 12.65
CA ASN A 54 3.36 -3.08 12.22
C ASN A 54 4.35 -2.04 11.67
N GLU A 55 5.64 -2.38 11.54
CA GLU A 55 6.69 -1.49 11.09
C GLU A 55 7.37 -2.03 9.82
N TYR A 56 7.38 -1.23 8.76
CA TYR A 56 7.75 -1.61 7.40
C TYR A 56 8.70 -0.61 6.75
N SER A 57 9.36 -1.02 5.68
CA SER A 57 10.35 -0.21 4.95
C SER A 57 9.68 0.52 3.78
N ARG A 58 10.35 1.54 3.24
CA ARG A 58 9.83 2.26 2.08
C ARG A 58 9.83 1.36 0.85
N GLY A 59 8.80 1.47 0.00
CA GLY A 59 8.69 0.61 -1.19
C GLY A 59 8.09 -0.78 -0.93
N ASP A 60 7.87 -1.16 0.34
CA ASP A 60 7.33 -2.47 0.66
C ASP A 60 5.89 -2.64 0.16
N THR A 61 5.57 -3.85 -0.31
CA THR A 61 4.19 -4.31 -0.50
C THR A 61 3.92 -5.43 0.48
N VAL A 62 3.07 -5.17 1.46
CA VAL A 62 2.86 -6.05 2.62
C VAL A 62 1.41 -6.50 2.72
N THR A 63 1.19 -7.65 3.36
CA THR A 63 -0.16 -8.12 3.71
C THR A 63 -0.40 -7.95 5.20
N LEU A 64 -1.27 -7.01 5.56
CA LEU A 64 -1.74 -6.81 6.91
C LEU A 64 -2.76 -7.90 7.26
N ASN A 65 -2.55 -8.58 8.39
CA ASN A 65 -3.46 -9.60 8.91
C ASN A 65 -4.24 -9.01 10.09
N ILE A 66 -5.54 -8.82 9.93
CA ILE A 66 -6.39 -8.21 10.95
C ILE A 66 -7.26 -9.28 11.60
N ASN A 67 -7.05 -9.52 12.89
CA ASN A 67 -7.91 -10.40 13.69
C ASN A 67 -9.05 -9.58 14.32
N MET A 68 -10.26 -10.12 14.29
CA MET A 68 -11.45 -9.46 14.82
C MET A 68 -12.02 -10.27 15.98
N MET A 69 -12.50 -9.58 17.00
CA MET A 69 -13.19 -10.17 18.14
C MET A 69 -14.46 -9.39 18.42
N ASN A 70 -15.57 -10.10 18.58
CA ASN A 70 -16.81 -9.48 19.00
C ASN A 70 -16.84 -9.35 20.52
N LYS A 71 -16.68 -8.14 21.02
CA LYS A 71 -16.77 -7.75 22.44
C LYS A 71 -18.15 -7.24 22.82
N GLY A 72 -19.10 -7.26 21.88
CA GLY A 72 -20.49 -6.87 22.09
C GLY A 72 -21.12 -7.63 23.24
N ALA A 73 -22.04 -6.99 23.93
CA ALA A 73 -22.71 -7.56 25.08
C ALA A 73 -24.16 -7.11 25.18
N ILE A 74 -24.98 -7.96 25.80
CA ILE A 74 -26.30 -7.59 26.28
C ILE A 74 -26.08 -6.71 27.51
N THR A 75 -26.59 -5.49 27.46
CA THR A 75 -26.47 -4.49 28.52
C THR A 75 -27.74 -4.35 29.35
N GLY A 76 -28.85 -4.90 28.86
CA GLY A 76 -30.10 -4.93 29.59
C GLY A 76 -31.16 -5.76 28.89
N PHE A 77 -32.24 -6.00 29.61
CA PHE A 77 -33.44 -6.65 29.09
C PHE A 77 -34.66 -5.96 29.69
N LYS A 78 -35.73 -5.88 28.90
CA LYS A 78 -37.04 -5.41 29.34
C LYS A 78 -38.07 -6.45 28.95
N SER A 79 -38.88 -6.88 29.91
CA SER A 79 -40.10 -7.63 29.59
C SER A 79 -41.17 -6.62 29.17
N GLU A 80 -41.75 -6.85 28.01
CA GLU A 80 -42.83 -6.03 27.44
C GLU A 80 -44.20 -6.65 27.74
N LYS A 81 -44.27 -7.98 27.80
CA LYS A 81 -45.46 -8.76 28.16
C LYS A 81 -45.09 -9.88 29.14
N ASP A 82 -45.72 -9.86 30.30
CA ASP A 82 -45.67 -10.96 31.27
C ASP A 82 -46.73 -12.01 30.90
N ALA A 83 -46.35 -13.28 30.89
CA ALA A 83 -47.31 -14.38 30.71
C ALA A 83 -48.04 -14.64 32.03
N ASP A 84 -49.37 -14.71 31.99
CA ASP A 84 -50.17 -15.05 33.17
C ASP A 84 -50.04 -16.54 33.52
N PHE A 85 -50.17 -16.85 34.81
CA PHE A 85 -50.15 -18.23 35.31
C PHE A 85 -51.29 -19.05 34.69
N GLY A 86 -50.95 -20.00 33.81
CA GLY A 86 -51.90 -20.91 33.13
C GLY A 86 -51.84 -20.84 31.61
N GLU A 87 -51.18 -19.84 31.04
CA GLU A 87 -50.99 -19.69 29.59
C GLU A 87 -49.72 -20.41 29.13
N TYR A 88 -49.80 -21.74 28.99
CA TYR A 88 -48.67 -22.57 28.59
C TYR A 88 -48.07 -22.19 27.22
N VAL A 89 -48.86 -21.63 26.31
CA VAL A 89 -48.38 -21.12 25.01
C VAL A 89 -47.48 -19.90 25.24
N ASP A 90 -47.97 -18.87 25.91
CA ASP A 90 -47.25 -17.62 26.16
C ASP A 90 -45.97 -17.86 26.96
N ILE A 91 -45.99 -18.73 27.98
CA ILE A 91 -44.78 -19.11 28.73
C ILE A 91 -43.73 -19.74 27.80
N MET A 92 -44.13 -20.64 26.89
CA MET A 92 -43.22 -21.33 25.98
C MET A 92 -42.69 -20.40 24.88
N LEU A 93 -43.54 -19.51 24.35
CA LEU A 93 -43.14 -18.51 23.35
C LEU A 93 -42.19 -17.48 23.97
N GLN A 94 -42.50 -16.98 25.17
CA GLN A 94 -41.65 -16.09 25.94
C GLN A 94 -40.26 -16.72 26.19
N GLN A 95 -40.20 -17.98 26.65
CA GLN A 95 -38.93 -18.68 26.85
C GLN A 95 -38.14 -18.85 25.54
N ALA A 96 -38.83 -19.17 24.44
CA ALA A 96 -38.19 -19.29 23.14
C ALA A 96 -37.69 -17.94 22.63
N GLU A 97 -38.44 -16.85 22.81
CA GLU A 97 -38.03 -15.49 22.42
C GLU A 97 -36.75 -15.08 23.12
N MET A 98 -36.65 -15.31 24.43
CA MET A 98 -35.43 -15.04 25.19
C MET A 98 -34.21 -15.77 24.62
N GLN A 99 -34.37 -17.00 24.10
CA GLN A 99 -33.28 -17.74 23.46
C GLN A 99 -32.85 -17.15 22.11
N TYR A 100 -33.79 -16.58 21.35
CA TYR A 100 -33.48 -15.86 20.12
C TYR A 100 -32.88 -14.50 20.41
N GLU A 101 -33.44 -13.74 21.36
CA GLU A 101 -32.94 -12.43 21.79
C GLU A 101 -31.50 -12.48 22.32
N ALA A 102 -31.10 -13.61 22.92
CA ALA A 102 -29.71 -13.85 23.32
C ALA A 102 -28.70 -13.79 22.14
N GLN A 103 -29.16 -13.82 20.90
CA GLN A 103 -28.33 -13.75 19.69
C GLN A 103 -28.13 -12.32 19.18
N ALA A 104 -28.78 -11.30 19.77
CA ALA A 104 -28.71 -9.89 19.36
C ALA A 104 -27.27 -9.34 19.28
N THR A 105 -26.35 -9.92 20.06
CA THR A 105 -24.93 -9.55 20.07
C THR A 105 -24.13 -10.16 18.92
N THR A 106 -24.70 -11.02 18.09
CA THR A 106 -23.98 -11.66 16.98
C THR A 106 -23.89 -10.73 15.78
N ALA A 107 -22.68 -10.41 15.34
CA ALA A 107 -22.45 -9.73 14.06
C ALA A 107 -22.47 -10.77 12.94
N VAL A 108 -23.37 -10.58 11.97
CA VAL A 108 -23.59 -11.49 10.85
C VAL A 108 -23.08 -10.83 9.56
N GLY A 109 -22.31 -11.57 8.78
CA GLY A 109 -21.85 -11.11 7.46
C GLY A 109 -20.99 -9.85 7.53
N ILE A 110 -19.98 -9.84 8.40
CA ILE A 110 -19.03 -8.74 8.54
C ILE A 110 -18.28 -8.57 7.22
N LEU A 111 -18.41 -7.39 6.64
CA LEU A 111 -17.65 -6.92 5.50
C LEU A 111 -16.72 -5.79 5.97
N ALA A 112 -15.43 -5.99 5.77
CA ALA A 112 -14.38 -5.10 6.24
C ALA A 112 -13.67 -4.41 5.06
N THR A 113 -13.54 -3.10 5.11
CA THR A 113 -12.86 -2.30 4.09
C THR A 113 -11.77 -1.46 4.74
N LEU A 114 -10.52 -1.72 4.40
CA LEU A 114 -9.40 -0.90 4.84
C LEU A 114 -9.13 0.21 3.84
N LYS A 115 -8.95 1.44 4.32
CA LYS A 115 -8.71 2.64 3.51
C LYS A 115 -7.49 3.38 4.04
N SER A 116 -6.83 4.09 3.13
CA SER A 116 -5.79 5.05 3.45
C SER A 116 -6.16 6.38 2.81
N ASP A 117 -6.14 7.45 3.60
CA ASP A 117 -6.31 8.82 3.11
C ASP A 117 -4.96 9.47 2.75
N ASN A 118 -3.86 8.72 2.88
CA ASN A 118 -2.51 9.19 2.61
C ASN A 118 -2.03 8.78 1.20
N GLU A 119 -1.39 9.69 0.47
CA GLU A 119 -0.92 9.42 -0.91
C GLU A 119 0.25 8.43 -1.00
N TYR A 120 1.04 8.31 0.07
CA TYR A 120 2.22 7.45 0.14
C TYR A 120 1.87 6.00 0.48
N VAL A 121 0.75 5.76 1.15
CA VAL A 121 0.33 4.42 1.58
C VAL A 121 -0.97 4.06 0.88
N LYS A 122 -0.94 3.03 0.02
CA LYS A 122 -2.09 2.64 -0.80
C LYS A 122 -2.58 1.26 -0.41
N VAL A 123 -3.85 1.17 -0.02
CA VAL A 123 -4.52 -0.13 0.14
C VAL A 123 -4.91 -0.65 -1.24
N LYS A 124 -4.43 -1.85 -1.59
CA LYS A 124 -4.67 -2.50 -2.89
C LYS A 124 -5.83 -3.49 -2.83
N SER A 125 -6.15 -4.00 -1.64
CA SER A 125 -7.30 -4.88 -1.44
C SER A 125 -8.61 -4.10 -1.51
N GLY A 126 -9.63 -4.73 -2.09
CA GLY A 126 -11.02 -4.30 -1.93
C GLY A 126 -11.64 -4.79 -0.61
N PRO A 127 -12.97 -4.64 -0.44
CA PRO A 127 -13.69 -5.18 0.70
C PRO A 127 -13.41 -6.67 0.92
N GLN A 128 -13.25 -7.08 2.18
CA GLN A 128 -12.96 -8.45 2.59
C GLN A 128 -14.07 -8.98 3.50
N GLU A 129 -14.52 -10.19 3.24
CA GLU A 129 -15.46 -10.88 4.13
C GLU A 129 -14.72 -11.37 5.39
N ALA A 130 -15.26 -11.03 6.57
CA ALA A 130 -14.78 -11.48 7.86
C ALA A 130 -15.77 -12.43 8.56
N GLY A 131 -16.84 -12.84 7.86
CA GLY A 131 -17.78 -13.86 8.31
C GLY A 131 -18.70 -13.38 9.44
N THR A 132 -19.09 -14.30 10.32
CA THR A 132 -20.01 -14.05 11.43
C THR A 132 -19.29 -14.25 12.75
N LEU A 133 -19.43 -13.31 13.68
CA LEU A 133 -18.82 -13.37 15.01
C LEU A 133 -19.90 -13.32 16.09
N LYS A 134 -20.04 -14.45 16.80
CA LYS A 134 -20.81 -14.51 18.05
C LYS A 134 -20.09 -13.75 19.16
N GLN A 135 -20.84 -13.32 20.17
CA GLN A 135 -20.28 -12.69 21.37
C GLN A 135 -19.11 -13.48 21.95
N GLY A 136 -18.03 -12.76 22.29
CA GLY A 136 -16.83 -13.31 22.91
C GLY A 136 -16.00 -14.21 21.99
N LYS A 137 -16.35 -14.32 20.70
CA LYS A 137 -15.60 -15.10 19.72
C LYS A 137 -14.69 -14.20 18.88
N GLN A 138 -13.58 -14.79 18.48
CA GLN A 138 -12.63 -14.23 17.52
C GLN A 138 -12.83 -14.87 16.15
N SER A 139 -12.37 -14.18 15.11
CA SER A 139 -12.30 -14.72 13.75
C SER A 139 -11.48 -16.01 13.70
N SER A 140 -11.94 -16.98 12.92
CA SER A 140 -11.23 -18.26 12.71
C SER A 140 -9.91 -18.08 11.97
N SER A 141 -9.81 -17.01 11.17
CA SER A 141 -8.60 -16.62 10.46
C SER A 141 -8.57 -15.10 10.32
N PRO A 142 -7.39 -14.46 10.34
CA PRO A 142 -7.27 -13.02 10.10
C PRO A 142 -7.77 -12.63 8.71
N THR A 143 -8.44 -11.48 8.64
CA THR A 143 -8.79 -10.80 7.39
C THR A 143 -7.55 -10.14 6.80
N LYS A 144 -7.31 -10.30 5.49
CA LYS A 144 -6.04 -9.91 4.85
C LYS A 144 -6.21 -8.69 3.94
N PHE A 145 -5.37 -7.68 4.14
CA PHE A 145 -5.32 -6.48 3.30
C PHE A 145 -3.91 -6.25 2.76
N THR A 146 -3.77 -6.13 1.45
CA THR A 146 -2.51 -5.78 0.80
C THR A 146 -2.36 -4.27 0.81
N VAL A 147 -1.22 -3.79 1.30
CA VAL A 147 -0.86 -2.38 1.39
C VAL A 147 0.49 -2.17 0.70
N GLU A 148 0.56 -1.15 -0.15
CA GLU A 148 1.78 -0.71 -0.84
C GLU A 148 2.25 0.61 -0.21
N ILE A 149 3.49 0.64 0.23
CA ILE A 149 4.17 1.82 0.79
C ILE A 149 5.08 2.38 -0.30
N ASN A 150 4.94 3.66 -0.64
CA ASN A 150 5.74 4.28 -1.69
C ASN A 150 7.23 4.35 -1.29
N LYS A 151 8.15 4.35 -2.25
CA LYS A 151 9.59 4.45 -2.01
C LYS A 151 10.01 5.79 -1.40
N ASN A 152 9.26 6.85 -1.70
CA ASN A 152 9.51 8.20 -1.16
C ASN A 152 8.68 8.51 0.10
N THR A 153 8.08 7.51 0.73
CA THR A 153 7.28 7.69 1.94
C THR A 153 8.18 8.19 3.08
N PRO A 154 7.88 9.33 3.72
CA PRO A 154 8.58 9.75 4.94
C PRO A 154 8.48 8.70 6.04
N ALA A 155 9.46 8.64 6.95
CA ALA A 155 9.29 7.82 8.15
C ALA A 155 8.19 8.39 9.05
N GLY A 156 7.46 7.52 9.73
CA GLY A 156 6.38 7.94 10.61
C GLY A 156 5.28 6.91 10.79
N THR A 157 4.22 7.32 11.49
CA THR A 157 3.03 6.49 11.71
C THR A 157 1.93 6.91 10.75
N TYR A 158 1.35 5.93 10.07
CA TYR A 158 0.33 6.09 9.05
C TYR A 158 -0.95 5.40 9.52
N PRO A 159 -1.99 6.16 9.89
CA PRO A 159 -3.27 5.59 10.29
C PRO A 159 -4.03 5.11 9.05
N LEU A 160 -4.54 3.88 9.12
CA LEU A 160 -5.45 3.30 8.14
C LEU A 160 -6.84 3.17 8.76
N THR A 161 -7.87 3.50 7.99
CA THR A 161 -9.26 3.46 8.44
C THR A 161 -9.88 2.12 8.06
N LEU A 162 -10.26 1.32 9.05
CA LEU A 162 -10.97 0.07 8.87
C LEU A 162 -12.46 0.29 9.08
N ASP A 163 -13.22 0.30 7.98
CA ASP A 163 -14.67 0.36 8.00
C ASP A 163 -15.25 -1.05 8.03
N LEU A 164 -16.05 -1.33 9.05
CA LEU A 164 -16.79 -2.56 9.21
C LEU A 164 -18.27 -2.28 8.95
N SER A 165 -18.90 -3.16 8.18
CA SER A 165 -20.34 -3.21 8.02
C SER A 165 -20.83 -4.62 8.28
N TYR A 166 -21.90 -4.77 9.05
CA TYR A 166 -22.46 -6.07 9.39
C TYR A 166 -23.95 -5.94 9.70
N MET A 167 -24.64 -7.06 9.65
CA MET A 167 -26.01 -7.15 10.13
C MET A 167 -26.04 -7.67 11.56
N TYR A 168 -27.03 -7.27 12.32
CA TYR A 168 -27.32 -7.84 13.63
C TYR A 168 -28.83 -7.99 13.81
N GLN A 169 -29.23 -8.96 14.64
CA GLN A 169 -30.63 -9.09 15.02
C GLN A 169 -30.97 -7.93 15.95
N HIS A 170 -31.80 -7.02 15.47
CA HIS A 170 -32.32 -5.90 16.26
C HIS A 170 -33.43 -6.36 17.20
N ASN A 171 -34.30 -7.24 16.71
CA ASN A 171 -35.37 -7.83 17.51
C ASN A 171 -35.84 -9.17 16.94
N VAL A 172 -36.45 -10.01 17.77
CA VAL A 172 -37.18 -11.22 17.38
C VAL A 172 -38.59 -11.21 17.94
N GLN A 173 -39.51 -11.78 17.19
CA GLN A 173 -40.88 -11.99 17.60
C GLN A 173 -41.25 -13.46 17.36
N LEU A 174 -41.99 -14.06 18.29
CA LEU A 174 -42.56 -15.38 18.11
C LEU A 174 -44.09 -15.37 18.21
N SER A 175 -44.71 -16.18 17.39
CA SER A 175 -46.15 -16.48 17.44
C SER A 175 -46.38 -17.98 17.35
N GLY A 176 -47.57 -18.44 17.74
CA GLY A 176 -47.99 -19.83 17.66
C GLY A 176 -49.44 -20.00 18.11
N ASP A 177 -50.03 -21.15 17.81
CA ASP A 177 -51.47 -21.37 18.00
C ASP A 177 -51.78 -21.98 19.37
N ASP A 178 -51.65 -23.31 19.51
CA ASP A 178 -52.00 -24.06 20.71
C ASP A 178 -50.83 -24.93 21.22
N PHE A 179 -50.83 -25.23 22.51
CA PHE A 179 -49.86 -26.12 23.14
C PHE A 179 -50.32 -27.58 22.99
N ASP A 180 -49.51 -28.40 22.31
CA ASP A 180 -49.79 -29.82 22.15
C ASP A 180 -49.23 -30.62 23.32
N ASN A 181 -50.11 -31.02 24.23
CA ASN A 181 -49.77 -31.81 25.43
C ASN A 181 -49.13 -33.18 25.12
N ASN A 182 -49.29 -33.74 23.91
CA ASN A 182 -48.73 -35.05 23.57
C ASN A 182 -47.24 -34.97 23.23
N ILE A 183 -46.80 -33.85 22.64
CA ILE A 183 -45.42 -33.63 22.21
C ILE A 183 -44.68 -32.57 23.05
N GLY A 184 -45.42 -31.81 23.88
CA GLY A 184 -44.88 -30.79 24.76
C GLY A 184 -44.38 -29.54 24.02
N LEU A 185 -44.98 -29.17 22.89
CA LEU A 185 -44.56 -28.06 22.03
C LEU A 185 -45.74 -27.18 21.59
N VAL A 186 -45.46 -25.92 21.26
CA VAL A 186 -46.43 -25.00 20.62
C VAL A 186 -46.53 -25.32 19.13
N ARG A 187 -47.75 -25.43 18.61
CA ARG A 187 -48.04 -25.69 17.19
C ARG A 187 -47.98 -24.41 16.35
N ASN A 188 -47.69 -24.58 15.06
CA ASN A 188 -47.58 -23.51 14.07
C ASN A 188 -46.70 -22.34 14.56
N LYS A 189 -45.61 -22.68 15.26
CA LYS A 189 -44.69 -21.67 15.78
C LYS A 189 -43.97 -20.95 14.64
N GLU A 190 -44.17 -19.64 14.54
CA GLU A 190 -43.47 -18.78 13.59
C GLU A 190 -42.44 -17.91 14.32
N VAL A 191 -41.36 -17.58 13.62
CA VAL A 191 -40.27 -16.74 14.16
C VAL A 191 -40.01 -15.62 13.17
N GLY A 192 -40.33 -14.39 13.56
CA GLY A 192 -40.02 -13.17 12.82
C GLY A 192 -38.74 -12.55 13.35
N ILE A 193 -37.68 -12.48 12.54
CA ILE A 193 -36.41 -11.85 12.93
C ILE A 193 -36.26 -10.54 12.15
N TRP A 194 -36.04 -9.44 12.88
CA TRP A 194 -35.71 -8.16 12.29
C TRP A 194 -34.21 -7.91 12.37
N TYR A 195 -33.56 -7.86 11.20
CA TYR A 195 -32.16 -7.47 11.08
C TYR A 195 -32.01 -6.00 10.73
N GLU A 196 -30.99 -5.37 11.31
CA GLU A 196 -30.52 -4.05 10.93
C GLU A 196 -29.06 -4.09 10.50
N ASN A 197 -28.68 -3.12 9.65
CA ASN A 197 -27.29 -2.88 9.29
C ASN A 197 -26.65 -1.98 10.34
N GLN A 198 -25.42 -2.32 10.72
CA GLN A 198 -24.58 -1.54 11.61
C GLN A 198 -23.24 -1.28 10.92
N THR A 199 -22.67 -0.11 11.20
CA THR A 199 -21.33 0.24 10.74
C THR A 199 -20.46 0.64 11.93
N GLN A 200 -19.19 0.27 11.88
CA GLN A 200 -18.19 0.60 12.89
C GLN A 200 -16.87 0.94 12.21
N THR A 201 -16.21 2.01 12.64
CA THR A 201 -14.90 2.40 12.12
C THR A 201 -13.85 2.26 13.20
N GLN A 202 -12.69 1.74 12.82
CA GLN A 202 -11.51 1.60 13.69
C GLN A 202 -10.25 2.06 12.97
N THR A 203 -9.25 2.48 13.72
CA THR A 203 -7.95 2.87 13.18
C THR A 203 -6.95 1.73 13.35
N ILE A 204 -6.28 1.37 12.25
CA ILE A 204 -5.16 0.42 12.23
C ILE A 204 -3.91 1.22 11.88
N GLU A 205 -2.95 1.28 12.80
CA GLU A 205 -1.72 2.03 12.58
C GLU A 205 -0.63 1.12 12.00
N ILE A 206 0.00 1.60 10.93
CA ILE A 206 1.28 1.05 10.46
C ILE A 206 2.36 2.12 10.62
N LYS A 207 3.61 1.68 10.69
CA LYS A 207 4.78 2.54 10.84
C LYS A 207 5.75 2.32 9.69
N VAL A 208 6.29 3.40 9.15
CA VAL A 208 7.40 3.37 8.20
C VAL A 208 8.69 3.63 8.97
N LYS A 209 9.67 2.75 8.79
CA LYS A 209 10.97 2.78 9.47
C LYS A 209 11.71 4.08 9.19
N GLU A 210 12.43 4.55 10.21
CA GLU A 210 13.46 5.55 10.03
C GLU A 210 14.73 4.88 9.51
N GLU A 211 15.17 5.25 8.32
CA GLU A 211 16.34 4.68 7.65
C GLU A 211 17.06 5.74 6.81
N PRO A 212 18.34 5.55 6.47
CA PRO A 212 19.00 6.39 5.48
C PRO A 212 18.32 6.20 4.11
N TYR A 213 18.15 7.30 3.38
CA TYR A 213 17.59 7.27 2.03
C TYR A 213 18.42 8.20 1.16
N PHE A 214 18.82 7.76 -0.03
CA PHE A 214 19.84 8.46 -0.81
C PHE A 214 19.31 8.97 -2.14
N GLU A 215 19.69 10.19 -2.48
CA GLU A 215 19.37 10.82 -3.75
C GLU A 215 20.61 11.48 -4.34
N VAL A 216 20.69 11.50 -5.68
CA VAL A 216 21.68 12.28 -6.41
C VAL A 216 21.13 13.69 -6.61
N THR A 217 21.81 14.69 -6.05
CA THR A 217 21.37 16.09 -6.13
C THR A 217 22.11 16.89 -7.20
N ASN A 218 23.29 16.44 -7.61
CA ASN A 218 24.07 17.12 -8.65
C ASN A 218 24.99 16.12 -9.36
N VAL A 219 25.15 16.30 -10.67
CA VAL A 219 26.05 15.53 -11.51
C VAL A 219 26.80 16.51 -12.40
N THR A 220 28.12 16.47 -12.39
CA THR A 220 28.96 17.31 -13.23
C THR A 220 30.07 16.49 -13.88
N GLY A 221 30.36 16.77 -15.14
CA GLY A 221 31.36 16.07 -15.93
C GLY A 221 31.02 16.24 -17.41
N GLU A 222 32.05 16.28 -18.26
CA GLU A 222 31.88 16.32 -19.72
C GLU A 222 32.33 14.96 -20.26
N LEU A 223 31.39 14.24 -20.86
CA LEU A 223 31.63 12.92 -21.44
C LEU A 223 31.48 13.00 -22.96
N TYR A 224 32.47 12.47 -23.68
CA TYR A 224 32.51 12.47 -25.15
C TYR A 224 32.81 11.05 -25.64
N PRO A 225 32.25 10.62 -26.79
CA PRO A 225 32.62 9.35 -27.41
C PRO A 225 34.13 9.26 -27.67
N ASP A 226 34.70 8.06 -27.52
CA ASP A 226 36.14 7.76 -27.67
C ASP A 226 37.03 8.56 -26.70
N GLN A 227 36.50 8.91 -25.52
CA GLN A 227 37.24 9.64 -24.48
C GLN A 227 36.91 9.12 -23.07
N GLY A 228 37.93 9.12 -22.21
CA GLY A 228 37.77 9.02 -20.76
C GLY A 228 37.42 10.38 -20.14
N GLY A 229 36.66 10.38 -19.06
CA GLY A 229 36.20 11.59 -18.39
C GLY A 229 35.86 11.37 -16.92
N MET A 230 36.10 12.40 -16.12
CA MET A 230 35.81 12.39 -14.69
C MET A 230 34.37 12.81 -14.43
N LEU A 231 33.60 11.95 -13.78
CA LEU A 231 32.23 12.20 -13.37
C LEU A 231 32.16 12.48 -11.86
N TYR A 232 31.66 13.64 -11.49
CA TYR A 232 31.46 14.06 -10.10
C TYR A 232 29.99 13.97 -9.74
N VAL A 233 29.66 13.15 -8.75
CA VAL A 233 28.27 12.85 -8.37
C VAL A 233 28.07 13.20 -6.91
N THR A 234 27.14 14.12 -6.64
CA THR A 234 26.80 14.53 -5.27
C THR A 234 25.63 13.70 -4.76
N TYR A 235 25.89 12.85 -3.76
CA TYR A 235 24.89 12.08 -3.05
C TYR A 235 24.45 12.82 -1.78
N LYS A 236 23.15 12.78 -1.49
CA LYS A 236 22.55 13.32 -0.27
C LYS A 236 21.80 12.22 0.46
N ASN A 237 21.98 12.15 1.77
CA ASN A 237 21.06 11.38 2.62
C ASN A 237 19.84 12.25 2.93
N THR A 238 18.68 11.91 2.37
CA THR A 238 17.38 12.54 2.61
C THR A 238 16.53 11.77 3.63
N GLY A 239 17.02 10.63 4.14
CA GLY A 239 16.39 9.86 5.22
C GLY A 239 16.69 10.40 6.62
N GLU A 240 16.14 9.72 7.63
CA GLU A 240 16.11 10.19 9.03
C GLU A 240 17.29 9.66 9.87
N LYS A 241 17.97 8.61 9.40
CA LYS A 241 19.11 8.01 10.11
C LYS A 241 20.44 8.28 9.40
N PRO A 242 21.55 8.36 10.15
CA PRO A 242 22.87 8.43 9.55
C PRO A 242 23.24 7.10 8.90
N ALA A 243 23.95 7.19 7.78
CA ALA A 243 24.66 6.07 7.16
C ALA A 243 26.15 6.22 7.45
N LYS A 244 26.75 5.26 8.15
CA LYS A 244 28.19 5.28 8.47
C LYS A 244 28.97 4.49 7.42
N ASP A 245 30.24 4.82 7.29
CA ASP A 245 31.19 4.15 6.38
C ASP A 245 30.63 3.89 4.97
N ALA A 246 29.86 4.88 4.48
CA ALA A 246 29.15 4.76 3.23
C ALA A 246 30.15 4.70 2.07
N THR A 247 30.01 3.70 1.21
CA THR A 247 30.75 3.53 -0.03
C THR A 247 29.77 3.33 -1.16
N VAL A 248 29.83 4.18 -2.17
CA VAL A 248 29.00 4.02 -3.37
C VAL A 248 29.70 3.12 -4.37
N ARG A 249 28.92 2.30 -5.05
CA ARG A 249 29.33 1.53 -6.21
C ARG A 249 28.50 1.91 -7.43
N LEU A 250 29.18 2.23 -8.52
CA LEU A 250 28.59 2.53 -9.82
C LEU A 250 28.42 1.25 -10.64
N SER A 251 27.26 1.08 -11.26
CA SER A 251 27.05 0.06 -12.29
C SER A 251 27.19 0.71 -13.67
N ALA A 252 28.41 0.66 -14.23
CA ALA A 252 28.66 1.07 -15.60
C ALA A 252 28.28 -0.05 -16.58
N SER A 253 27.63 0.32 -17.67
CA SER A 253 27.25 -0.57 -18.77
C SER A 253 27.30 0.22 -20.07
N ASP A 254 27.36 -0.47 -21.21
CA ASP A 254 27.41 0.12 -22.54
C ASP A 254 26.49 1.36 -22.67
N PRO A 255 27.01 2.49 -23.15
CA PRO A 255 28.34 2.70 -23.73
C PRO A 255 29.44 3.09 -22.73
N PHE A 256 29.23 2.90 -21.43
CA PHE A 256 30.18 3.31 -20.38
C PHE A 256 30.94 2.13 -19.79
N SER A 257 32.21 2.33 -19.51
CA SER A 257 33.01 1.41 -18.71
C SER A 257 33.87 2.18 -17.70
N THR A 258 34.30 1.50 -16.64
CA THR A 258 35.18 2.08 -15.64
C THR A 258 36.05 0.99 -15.02
N THR A 259 37.24 1.35 -14.57
CA THR A 259 38.12 0.46 -13.81
C THR A 259 38.09 0.75 -12.30
N ASP A 260 37.45 1.85 -11.89
CA ASP A 260 37.27 2.26 -10.50
C ASP A 260 35.80 2.61 -10.26
N ASP A 261 35.00 1.58 -9.99
CA ASP A 261 33.55 1.67 -9.85
C ASP A 261 33.10 2.05 -8.43
N GLN A 262 34.02 2.38 -7.51
CA GLN A 262 33.71 2.62 -6.10
C GLN A 262 34.25 3.96 -5.59
N ALA A 263 33.51 4.58 -4.68
CA ALA A 263 33.97 5.80 -3.99
C ALA A 263 33.51 5.84 -2.53
N TYR A 264 34.43 6.17 -1.62
CA TYR A 264 34.11 6.35 -0.20
C TYR A 264 33.46 7.71 0.06
N LEU A 265 32.30 7.69 0.70
CA LEU A 265 31.48 8.87 1.04
C LEU A 265 31.58 9.25 2.53
N GLY A 266 32.14 8.40 3.36
CA GLY A 266 32.24 8.64 4.81
C GLY A 266 30.91 8.47 5.53
N THR A 267 30.69 9.25 6.59
CA THR A 267 29.41 9.23 7.32
C THR A 267 28.46 10.30 6.78
N LEU A 268 27.32 9.86 6.25
CA LEU A 268 26.25 10.71 5.76
C LEU A 268 25.11 10.78 6.78
N GLY A 269 25.12 11.80 7.62
CA GLY A 269 23.99 12.14 8.49
C GLY A 269 22.77 12.65 7.71
N PRO A 270 21.59 12.76 8.35
CA PRO A 270 20.40 13.32 7.72
C PRO A 270 20.66 14.70 7.10
N GLY A 271 20.30 14.87 5.84
CA GLY A 271 20.50 16.08 5.05
C GLY A 271 21.93 16.35 4.58
N LYS A 272 22.93 15.53 4.98
CA LYS A 272 24.33 15.71 4.58
C LYS A 272 24.58 15.19 3.16
N THR A 273 25.61 15.76 2.53
CA THR A 273 26.02 15.46 1.16
C THR A 273 27.50 15.06 1.10
N ALA A 274 27.84 14.17 0.18
CA ALA A 274 29.22 13.84 -0.19
C ALA A 274 29.33 13.71 -1.72
N VAL A 275 30.55 13.92 -2.24
CA VAL A 275 30.83 13.85 -3.68
C VAL A 275 31.64 12.60 -3.96
N ALA A 276 31.11 11.73 -4.82
CA ALA A 276 31.85 10.64 -5.45
C ALA A 276 32.48 11.11 -6.76
N ILE A 277 33.64 10.56 -7.09
CA ILE A 277 34.34 10.82 -8.35
C ILE A 277 34.55 9.46 -9.02
N PHE A 278 34.11 9.34 -10.27
CA PHE A 278 34.27 8.13 -11.08
C PHE A 278 35.04 8.48 -12.35
N ASP A 279 36.03 7.65 -12.70
CA ASP A 279 36.73 7.73 -13.98
C ASP A 279 35.98 6.85 -15.01
N ILE A 280 35.37 7.48 -16.01
CA ILE A 280 34.45 6.82 -16.96
C ILE A 280 35.04 6.88 -18.36
N ASP A 281 35.16 5.72 -19.00
CA ASP A 281 35.42 5.62 -20.44
C ASP A 281 34.11 5.50 -21.22
N VAL A 282 34.02 6.23 -22.32
CA VAL A 282 32.85 6.24 -23.22
C VAL A 282 33.24 5.62 -24.57
N ASP A 283 32.46 4.63 -24.99
CA ASP A 283 32.62 3.95 -26.28
C ASP A 283 32.61 4.94 -27.47
N GLU A 284 33.37 4.63 -28.52
CA GLU A 284 33.45 5.45 -29.74
C GLU A 284 32.10 5.58 -30.47
N ASP A 285 31.26 4.55 -30.38
CA ASP A 285 29.94 4.49 -31.02
C ASP A 285 28.83 5.10 -30.15
N ALA A 286 29.18 5.67 -28.98
CA ALA A 286 28.22 6.27 -28.07
C ALA A 286 27.45 7.41 -28.74
N THR A 287 26.11 7.29 -28.76
CA THR A 287 25.25 8.37 -29.23
C THR A 287 25.23 9.50 -28.21
N ALA A 288 25.33 10.75 -28.68
CA ALA A 288 25.15 11.94 -27.84
C ALA A 288 23.69 12.04 -27.37
N LYS A 289 23.45 11.79 -26.08
CA LYS A 289 22.14 11.87 -25.41
C LYS A 289 22.32 11.78 -23.89
N LEU A 290 21.21 11.92 -23.17
CA LEU A 290 21.12 11.58 -21.76
C LEU A 290 21.05 10.07 -21.57
N TYR A 291 21.84 9.57 -20.63
CA TYR A 291 21.84 8.20 -20.15
C TYR A 291 21.56 8.19 -18.64
N SER A 292 21.14 7.02 -18.14
CA SER A 292 20.89 6.79 -16.72
C SER A 292 21.75 5.62 -16.27
N LEU A 293 22.68 5.88 -15.36
CA LEU A 293 23.50 4.89 -14.70
C LEU A 293 22.90 4.56 -13.35
N ASN A 294 23.03 3.30 -12.92
CA ASN A 294 22.59 2.87 -11.59
C ASN A 294 23.78 2.90 -10.63
N SER A 295 23.51 3.23 -9.38
CA SER A 295 24.48 3.13 -8.29
C SER A 295 23.81 2.64 -7.02
N GLU A 296 24.59 2.05 -6.12
CA GLU A 296 24.13 1.52 -4.84
C GLU A 296 25.13 1.94 -3.76
N ILE A 297 24.65 2.19 -2.56
CA ILE A 297 25.47 2.62 -1.43
C ILE A 297 25.47 1.50 -0.40
N LEU A 298 26.66 0.95 -0.13
CA LEU A 298 26.92 0.09 1.02
C LEU A 298 27.20 0.99 2.22
N TYR A 299 26.53 0.76 3.35
CA TYR A 299 26.73 1.53 4.57
C TYR A 299 26.47 0.70 5.83
N GLU A 300 27.04 1.12 6.96
CA GLU A 300 26.71 0.58 8.28
C GLU A 300 25.54 1.38 8.89
N ASP A 301 24.51 0.67 9.35
CA ASP A 301 23.36 1.27 10.02
C ASP A 301 23.69 1.72 11.48
N VAL A 302 22.67 2.22 12.18
CA VAL A 302 22.84 2.67 13.58
C VAL A 302 23.14 1.52 14.55
N ASN A 303 22.81 0.28 14.18
CA ASN A 303 23.00 -0.93 14.98
C ASN A 303 24.34 -1.63 14.69
N GLY A 304 25.12 -1.16 13.72
CA GLY A 304 26.38 -1.78 13.32
C GLY A 304 26.24 -2.87 12.26
N HIS A 305 25.12 -2.90 11.53
CA HIS A 305 24.89 -3.87 10.45
C HIS A 305 25.12 -3.24 9.08
N ASP A 306 25.83 -3.95 8.22
CA ASP A 306 25.99 -3.57 6.81
C ASP A 306 24.66 -3.69 6.06
N GLN A 307 24.32 -2.64 5.31
CA GLN A 307 23.12 -2.52 4.49
C GLN A 307 23.48 -1.99 3.10
N ILE A 308 22.72 -2.41 2.09
CA ILE A 308 22.82 -1.88 0.72
C ILE A 308 21.57 -1.05 0.46
N SER A 309 21.76 0.17 -0.06
CA SER A 309 20.66 1.04 -0.42
C SER A 309 19.83 0.49 -1.60
N ASP A 310 18.63 1.01 -1.76
CA ASP A 310 17.95 0.99 -3.06
C ASP A 310 18.85 1.57 -4.16
N SER A 311 18.60 1.17 -5.41
CA SER A 311 19.35 1.70 -6.56
C SER A 311 19.07 3.20 -6.75
N VAL A 312 20.14 3.99 -6.73
CA VAL A 312 20.14 5.44 -6.95
C VAL A 312 20.58 5.73 -8.37
N LYS A 313 19.74 6.44 -9.11
CA LYS A 313 20.00 6.78 -10.52
C LYS A 313 20.86 8.03 -10.66
N ILE A 314 21.85 7.94 -11.53
CA ILE A 314 22.71 9.05 -11.94
C ILE A 314 22.39 9.35 -13.41
N ASN A 315 21.89 10.55 -13.68
CA ASN A 315 21.65 10.98 -15.05
C ASN A 315 22.91 11.69 -15.58
N VAL A 316 23.45 11.18 -16.69
CA VAL A 316 24.67 11.68 -17.32
C VAL A 316 24.41 12.03 -18.78
N GLU A 317 25.04 13.11 -19.26
CA GLU A 317 24.91 13.54 -20.65
C GLU A 317 26.19 13.22 -21.41
N VAL A 318 26.06 12.50 -22.53
CA VAL A 318 27.14 12.34 -23.51
C VAL A 318 26.99 13.43 -24.55
N LEU A 319 28.03 14.25 -24.68
CA LEU A 319 28.09 15.36 -25.62
C LEU A 319 28.52 14.87 -27.02
N PRO A 320 28.22 15.61 -28.09
CA PRO A 320 28.66 15.26 -29.44
C PRO A 320 30.18 15.11 -29.53
N ALA A 321 30.64 14.09 -30.25
CA ALA A 321 32.06 13.85 -30.48
C ALA A 321 32.78 15.11 -30.96
N GLN A 322 33.89 15.44 -30.29
CA GLN A 322 34.68 16.61 -30.66
C GLN A 322 35.32 16.38 -32.03
N LYS A 323 35.01 17.26 -32.99
CA LYS A 323 35.66 17.23 -34.32
C LYS A 323 37.15 17.56 -34.17
N ARG A 324 38.01 16.53 -34.16
CA ARG A 324 39.45 16.73 -34.36
C ARG A 324 39.66 17.24 -35.78
N LEU A 325 40.03 18.51 -35.93
CA LEU A 325 40.44 19.05 -37.22
C LEU A 325 41.65 18.24 -37.71
N PRO A 326 41.61 17.62 -38.90
CA PRO A 326 42.73 16.83 -39.39
C PRO A 326 43.97 17.71 -39.54
N GLY A 327 45.07 17.30 -38.90
CA GLY A 327 46.34 18.05 -38.82
C GLY A 327 47.02 18.39 -40.16
N TYR A 328 46.45 17.96 -41.29
CA TYR A 328 46.92 18.31 -42.63
C TYR A 328 46.70 19.78 -43.03
N GLN A 329 45.85 20.53 -42.32
CA GLN A 329 45.63 21.96 -42.64
C GLN A 329 46.82 22.85 -42.27
N PHE A 330 47.67 22.45 -41.30
CA PHE A 330 48.90 23.18 -40.99
C PHE A 330 50.02 22.91 -42.02
N GLY A 331 50.09 21.69 -42.57
CA GLY A 331 51.08 21.32 -43.59
C GLY A 331 50.82 21.97 -44.96
N ALA A 332 49.55 22.03 -45.39
CA ALA A 332 49.17 22.63 -46.67
C ALA A 332 49.45 24.14 -46.72
N GLY A 333 49.23 24.87 -45.61
CA GLY A 333 49.51 26.30 -45.52
C GLY A 333 51.00 26.64 -45.63
N ILE A 334 51.88 25.84 -45.01
CA ILE A 334 53.34 26.02 -45.10
C ILE A 334 53.85 25.68 -46.50
N ALA A 335 53.32 24.62 -47.14
CA ALA A 335 53.67 24.26 -48.51
C ALA A 335 53.23 25.34 -49.54
N PHE A 336 52.04 25.93 -49.37
CA PHE A 336 51.57 27.04 -50.21
C PHE A 336 52.41 28.31 -50.04
N MET A 337 52.80 28.64 -48.80
CA MET A 337 53.70 29.78 -48.53
C MET A 337 55.09 29.57 -49.12
N ALA A 338 55.64 28.36 -49.05
CA ALA A 338 56.92 28.02 -49.67
C ALA A 338 56.87 28.09 -51.21
N LEU A 339 55.79 27.60 -51.82
CA LEU A 339 55.56 27.68 -53.27
C LEU A 339 55.36 29.13 -53.74
N ALA A 340 54.64 29.96 -52.98
CA ALA A 340 54.47 31.38 -53.29
C ALA A 340 55.79 32.15 -53.20
N ALA A 341 56.59 31.90 -52.16
CA ALA A 341 57.93 32.50 -52.02
C ALA A 341 58.87 32.07 -53.16
N PHE A 342 58.84 30.79 -53.55
CA PHE A 342 59.61 30.28 -54.68
C PHE A 342 59.18 30.90 -56.02
N PHE A 343 57.87 31.05 -56.25
CA PHE A 343 57.34 31.69 -57.47
C PHE A 343 57.74 33.16 -57.58
N VAL A 344 57.71 33.92 -56.48
CA VAL A 344 58.13 35.33 -56.45
C VAL A 344 59.63 35.47 -56.76
N ILE A 345 60.47 34.60 -56.21
CA ILE A 345 61.92 34.59 -56.49
C ILE A 345 62.20 34.22 -57.95
N PHE A 346 61.49 33.23 -58.50
CA PHE A 346 61.66 32.81 -59.89
C PHE A 346 61.24 33.93 -60.87
N ARG A 347 60.14 34.64 -60.58
CA ARG A 347 59.65 35.74 -61.42
C ARG A 347 60.60 36.94 -61.43
N LYS A 348 61.25 37.27 -60.30
CA LYS A 348 62.28 38.33 -60.24
C LYS A 348 63.51 38.00 -61.09
N LYS A 349 63.92 36.73 -61.18
CA LYS A 349 65.07 36.32 -61.99
C LYS A 349 64.83 36.40 -63.50
N GLN A 350 63.59 36.26 -63.97
CA GLN A 350 63.28 36.38 -65.41
C GLN A 350 63.15 37.83 -65.90
N GLN A 351 62.97 38.81 -65.02
CA GLN A 351 62.91 40.23 -65.38
C GLN A 351 64.30 40.92 -65.41
N GLN A 352 65.38 40.20 -65.11
CA GLN A 352 66.76 40.71 -65.08
C GLN A 352 67.66 40.11 -66.20
N LYS A 353 67.08 39.42 -67.17
CA LYS A 353 67.71 39.08 -68.45
C LYS A 353 67.02 39.89 -69.53
#